data_AF-A0A1Q5DFQ6-F1
#
_entry.id   AF-A0A1Q5DFQ6-F1
#
_cell.length_a   1.000
_cell.length_b   1.000
_cell.length_c   1.000
_cell.angle_alpha   90.00
_cell.angle_beta   90.00
_cell.angle_gamma   90.00
#
_symmetry.space_group_name_H-M   'P 1'
#
loop_
_entity.id
_entity.type
_entity.pdbx_description
1 polymer ?
#
loop_
_entity_poly.entity_id
_entity_poly.type
_entity_poly.pdbx_seq_one_letter_code
_entity_poly.pdbx_strand_id
1 'polypeptide(L)' 'MFGISEIALFIIIAVVIFGARKLPELARSLGKSARILKSEAQALKSDGASPADPAENGSGTAGPRVIKGTATERTGQH' A
#
# COMPACT_ATOMS: atom_id res chain seq x y z
N MET A 1 28.88 -14.18 15.96
CA MET A 1 27.62 -14.35 16.71
C MET A 1 26.82 -13.05 16.76
N PHE A 2 26.91 -12.23 15.70
CA PHE A 2 26.31 -10.90 15.63
C PHE A 2 25.74 -10.78 14.23
N GLY A 3 24.44 -10.52 14.12
CA GLY A 3 23.69 -10.68 12.88
C GLY A 3 22.27 -10.24 13.09
N ILE A 4 21.43 -11.12 13.65
CA ILE A 4 20.03 -10.78 13.94
C ILE A 4 19.93 -9.95 15.23
N SER A 5 20.77 -10.22 16.23
CA SER A 5 20.73 -9.53 17.53
C SER A 5 21.05 -8.03 17.42
N GLU A 6 22.09 -7.64 16.69
CA GLU A 6 22.39 -6.22 16.41
C GLU A 6 21.25 -5.53 15.67
N ILE A 7 20.75 -6.16 14.60
CA ILE A 7 19.67 -5.57 13.80
C ILE A 7 18.42 -5.38 14.66
N ALA A 8 18.10 -6.36 15.51
CA ALA A 8 16.98 -6.23 16.46
C ALA A 8 17.18 -5.05 17.41
N LEU A 9 18.39 -4.83 17.93
CA LEU A 9 18.69 -3.70 18.81
C LEU A 9 18.48 -2.34 18.10
N PHE A 10 18.97 -2.19 16.86
CA PHE A 10 18.75 -0.97 16.08
C PHE A 10 17.27 -0.72 15.78
N ILE A 11 16.52 -1.77 15.42
CA ILE A 11 15.08 -1.67 15.17
C ILE A 11 14.35 -1.23 16.45
N ILE A 12 14.69 -1.79 17.60
CA ILE A 12 14.09 -1.38 18.89
C ILE A 12 14.34 0.11 19.15
N ILE A 13 15.58 0.58 19.00
CA ILE A 13 15.91 2.00 19.18
C ILE A 13 15.14 2.89 18.20
N ALA A 14 15.06 2.51 16.94
CA ALA A 14 14.28 3.23 15.93
C ALA A 14 12.79 3.28 16.30
N VAL A 15 12.19 2.17 16.74
CA VAL A 15 10.78 2.13 17.18
C VAL A 15 10.54 3.05 18.37
N VAL A 16 11.48 3.16 19.32
CA VAL A 16 11.37 4.05 20.48
C VAL A 16 11.38 5.52 20.05
N ILE A 17 12.27 5.90 19.12
CA ILE A 17 12.39 7.28 18.64
C ILE A 17 11.22 7.67 17.73
N PHE A 18 10.88 6.83 16.77
CA PHE A 18 9.83 7.12 15.79
C PHE A 18 8.43 6.85 16.35
N GLY A 19 8.30 5.91 17.29
CA GLY A 19 7.03 5.45 17.84
C GLY A 19 6.40 4.32 17.02
N ALA A 20 5.77 3.36 17.70
CA ALA A 20 5.17 2.17 17.10
C ALA A 20 4.07 2.46 16.06
N ARG A 21 3.43 3.64 16.10
CA ARG A 21 2.40 4.05 15.13
C ARG A 21 2.98 4.68 13.87
N LYS A 22 4.18 5.27 13.94
CA LYS A 22 4.80 5.99 12.83
C LYS A 22 5.46 5.06 11.82
N LEU A 23 6.05 3.96 12.27
CA LEU A 23 6.61 2.92 11.39
C LEU A 23 5.59 2.33 10.39
N PRO A 24 4.41 1.84 10.82
CA PRO A 24 3.41 1.32 9.88
C PRO A 24 2.79 2.43 9.03
N GLU A 25 2.70 3.66 9.54
CA GLU A 25 2.21 4.82 8.79
C GLU A 25 3.18 5.19 7.64
N LEU A 26 4.48 5.27 7.93
CA LEU A 26 5.54 5.48 6.95
C LEU A 26 5.60 4.34 5.94
N ALA A 27 5.50 3.08 6.37
CA ALA A 27 5.46 1.94 5.46
C ALA A 27 4.23 1.98 4.53
N ARG A 28 3.06 2.39 5.05
CA ARG A 28 1.84 2.54 4.23
C ARG A 28 1.96 3.69 3.23
N SER A 29 2.48 4.85 3.63
CA SER A 29 2.64 5.99 2.73
C SER A 29 3.70 5.73 1.66
N LEU A 30 4.84 5.17 2.05
CA LEU A 30 5.89 4.72 1.12
C LEU A 30 5.38 3.62 0.19
N GLY A 31 4.59 2.66 0.68
CA GLY A 31 3.99 1.60 -0.12
C GLY A 31 3.03 2.14 -1.19
N LYS A 32 2.25 3.18 -0.87
CA LYS A 32 1.35 3.83 -1.83
C LYS A 32 2.13 4.50 -2.97
N SER A 33 3.19 5.26 -2.64
CA SER A 33 4.06 5.88 -3.64
C SER A 33 4.85 4.85 -4.44
N ALA A 34 5.43 3.85 -3.77
CA ALA A 34 6.19 2.78 -4.40
C ALA A 34 5.33 1.94 -5.35
N ARG A 35 4.03 1.74 -5.08
CA ARG A 35 3.11 1.06 -5.99
C ARG A 35 2.95 1.82 -7.30
N ILE A 36 2.80 3.14 -7.23
CA ILE A 36 2.66 4.02 -8.41
C ILE A 36 3.95 3.97 -9.23
N LEU A 37 5.10 4.16 -8.57
CA LEU A 37 6.40 4.07 -9.23
C LEU A 37 6.65 2.67 -9.81
N LYS A 38 6.24 1.60 -9.12
CA LYS A 38 6.34 0.22 -9.63
C LYS A 38 5.44 -0.01 -10.83
N SER A 39 4.22 0.53 -10.87
CA SER A 39 3.33 0.41 -12.03
C SER A 39 3.85 1.21 -13.24
N GLU A 40 4.36 2.41 -13.02
CA GLU A 40 4.97 3.21 -14.09
C GLU A 40 6.26 2.54 -14.60
N ALA A 41 7.14 2.10 -13.69
CA ALA A 41 8.35 1.37 -14.04
C ALA A 41 8.06 0.04 -14.75
N GLN A 42 6.98 -0.66 -14.36
CA GLN A 42 6.52 -1.87 -15.06
C GLN A 42 6.01 -1.55 -16.46
N ALA A 43 5.24 -0.48 -16.66
CA ALA A 43 4.77 -0.07 -17.98
C ALA A 43 5.96 0.22 -18.92
N LEU A 44 6.99 0.91 -18.42
CA LEU A 44 8.22 1.14 -19.19
C LEU A 44 9.00 -0.15 -19.49
N LYS A 45 8.89 -1.16 -18.63
CA LYS A 45 9.56 -2.45 -18.81
C LYS A 45 8.76 -3.41 -19.70
N SER A 46 7.43 -3.29 -19.68
CA SER A 46 6.49 -4.07 -20.49
C SER A 46 6.41 -3.60 -21.94
N ASP A 47 6.77 -2.35 -22.24
CA ASP A 47 7.00 -1.87 -23.62
C ASP A 47 8.13 -2.67 -24.34
N GLY A 48 8.90 -3.49 -23.60
CA GLY A 48 9.89 -4.42 -24.13
C GLY A 48 9.61 -5.93 -23.94
N ALA A 49 8.59 -6.34 -23.17
CA ALA A 49 8.21 -7.75 -22.97
C ALA A 49 6.83 -7.92 -22.30
N SER A 50 5.99 -8.78 -22.88
CA SER A 50 4.59 -9.10 -22.48
C SER A 50 4.41 -9.44 -20.98
N PRO A 51 3.34 -8.99 -20.30
CA PRO A 51 3.21 -9.07 -18.84
C PRO A 51 2.59 -10.37 -18.32
N ALA A 52 3.20 -10.94 -17.28
CA ALA A 52 2.57 -11.93 -16.39
C ALA A 52 2.23 -11.26 -15.04
N ASP A 53 0.94 -11.29 -14.70
CA ASP A 53 0.35 -10.80 -13.46
C ASP A 53 0.92 -11.47 -12.18
N PRO A 54 1.26 -10.70 -11.14
CA PRO A 54 1.23 -11.20 -9.78
C PRO A 54 0.06 -10.58 -9.02
N ALA A 55 -0.86 -11.46 -8.64
CA ALA A 55 -2.00 -11.28 -7.78
C ALA A 55 -1.81 -10.27 -6.64
N GLU A 56 -2.80 -9.38 -6.55
CA GLU A 56 -3.03 -8.43 -5.47
C GLU A 56 -3.39 -9.16 -4.16
N ASN A 57 -2.38 -9.54 -3.38
CA ASN A 57 -2.55 -9.91 -1.98
C ASN A 57 -1.87 -8.88 -1.09
N GLY A 58 -2.68 -7.98 -0.54
CA GLY A 58 -2.25 -6.90 0.35
C GLY A 58 -3.42 -6.32 1.13
N SER A 59 -4.18 -7.19 1.79
CA SER A 59 -5.17 -6.84 2.81
C SER A 59 -4.55 -5.95 3.89
N GLY A 60 -4.77 -4.64 3.77
CA GLY A 60 -4.72 -3.69 4.87
C GLY A 60 -6.15 -3.34 5.28
N THR A 61 -6.62 -3.91 6.38
CA THR A 61 -7.88 -3.59 7.06
C THR A 61 -8.10 -2.08 7.18
N ALA A 62 -8.94 -1.56 6.30
CA ALA A 62 -9.91 -0.46 6.45
C ALA A 62 -10.49 -0.23 5.05
N GLY A 63 -11.42 -1.09 4.64
CA GLY A 63 -11.97 -1.08 3.29
C GLY A 63 -12.54 0.30 2.92
N PRO A 64 -12.39 0.75 1.66
CA PRO A 64 -13.32 1.73 1.12
C PRO A 64 -14.66 0.99 1.08
N ARG A 65 -15.54 1.24 2.06
CA ARG A 65 -16.96 0.97 1.85
C ARG A 65 -17.35 1.87 0.68
N VAL A 66 -17.37 1.27 -0.50
CA VAL A 66 -18.01 1.79 -1.69
C VAL A 66 -19.47 1.95 -1.28
N ILE A 67 -19.81 3.15 -0.80
CA ILE A 67 -21.18 3.65 -0.83
C ILE A 67 -21.53 3.69 -2.31
N LYS A 68 -22.07 2.57 -2.81
CA LYS A 68 -22.79 2.50 -4.07
C LYS A 68 -23.91 3.50 -3.92
N GLY A 69 -23.70 4.71 -4.44
CA GLY A 69 -24.73 5.73 -4.46
C GLY A 69 -25.95 5.08 -5.08
N THR A 70 -27.00 4.89 -4.27
CA THR A 70 -28.31 4.64 -4.80
C THR A 70 -28.66 5.92 -5.55
N ALA A 71 -28.42 5.90 -6.86
CA ALA A 71 -29.04 6.80 -7.79
C ALA A 71 -30.53 6.73 -7.50
N THR A 72 -31.04 7.72 -6.76
CA THR A 72 -32.45 8.06 -6.85
C THR A 72 -32.61 8.59 -8.27
N GLU A 73 -32.90 7.68 -9.18
CA GLU A 73 -33.73 7.99 -10.33
C GLU A 73 -35.06 8.51 -9.76
N ARG A 74 -35.13 9.81 -9.47
CA ARG A 74 -36.42 10.51 -9.39
C ARG A 74 -36.88 10.68 -10.83
N THR A 75 -37.40 9.57 -11.34
CA THR A 75 -38.32 9.53 -12.48
C THR A 75 -39.45 10.53 -12.22
N GLY A 76 -39.92 11.16 -13.29
CA GLY A 76 -40.87 12.27 -13.22
C GLY A 76 -42.13 11.97 -12.39
N GLN A 77 -42.58 12.98 -11.66
CA GLN A 77 -44.00 13.24 -11.41
C GLN A 77 -44.15 14.60 -10.72
N HIS A 78 -44.26 15.65 -11.51
CA HIS A 78 -45.42 16.57 -11.59
C HIS A 78 -45.08 17.75 -12.50
#